data_AF-A0A1N7PML2-F1
#
_entry.id   AF-A0A1N7PML2-F1
#
_cell.length_a   1.000
_cell.length_b   1.000
_cell.length_c   1.000
_cell.angle_alpha   90.00
_cell.angle_beta   90.00
_cell.angle_gamma   90.00
#
_symmetry.space_group_name_H-M   'P 1'
#
loop_
_entity.id
_entity.type
_entity.pdbx_description
1 polymer ?
#
loop_
_entity_poly.entity_id
_entity_poly.type
_entity_poly.pdbx_seq_one_letter_code
_entity_poly.pdbx_strand_id
1 'polypeptide(L)' 'MTNWTETELFALRRAYASGTTRVSYDGKSVDYGSAEDLLARIRTIERAIAGTTNPLPIAGLAGFSRGDC' A
#
# COMPACT_ATOMS: atom_id res chain seq x y z
N MET A 1 -8.99 12.77 -8.32
CA MET A 1 -7.96 12.11 -7.48
C MET A 1 -8.69 11.12 -6.61
N THR A 2 -8.61 9.87 -7.01
CA THR A 2 -9.31 8.75 -6.39
C THR A 2 -8.79 8.59 -4.96
N ASN A 3 -9.61 8.96 -3.98
CA ASN A 3 -9.41 8.88 -2.51
C ASN A 3 -9.31 7.43 -1.98
N TRP A 4 -8.68 6.56 -2.78
CA TRP A 4 -8.77 5.12 -2.72
C TRP A 4 -7.63 4.62 -1.86
N THR A 5 -7.90 4.49 -0.57
CA THR A 5 -6.95 3.85 0.33
C THR A 5 -7.63 3.38 1.61
N GLU A 6 -8.40 4.24 2.29
CA GLU A 6 -9.03 3.91 3.58
C GLU A 6 -10.24 2.96 3.43
N THR A 7 -11.14 3.25 2.50
CA THR A 7 -12.34 2.43 2.24
C THR A 7 -11.99 1.04 1.72
N GLU A 8 -10.97 0.95 0.87
CA GLU A 8 -10.48 -0.32 0.32
C GLU A 8 -9.83 -1.17 1.42
N LEU A 9 -9.00 -0.56 2.28
CA LEU A 9 -8.39 -1.23 3.43
C LEU A 9 -9.44 -1.81 4.38
N PHE A 10 -10.50 -1.08 4.66
CA PHE A 10 -11.58 -1.56 5.51
C PHE A 10 -12.28 -2.79 4.90
N ALA A 11 -12.52 -2.78 3.58
CA ALA A 11 -13.10 -3.91 2.86
C ALA A 11 -12.17 -5.14 2.88
N LEU A 12 -10.87 -4.95 2.63
CA LEU A 12 -9.85 -5.99 2.69
C LEU A 12 -9.74 -6.61 4.10
N ARG A 13 -9.70 -5.77 5.15
CA ARG A 13 -9.65 -6.20 6.56
C ARG A 13 -10.89 -7.01 6.93
N ARG A 14 -12.07 -6.58 6.48
CA ARG A 14 -13.33 -7.27 6.72
C ARG A 14 -13.37 -8.63 6.02
N ALA A 15 -12.90 -8.71 4.78
CA ALA A 15 -12.81 -9.97 4.04
C ALA A 15 -11.87 -10.95 4.75
N TYR A 16 -10.69 -10.48 5.18
CA TYR A 16 -9.74 -11.27 5.97
C TYR A 16 -10.38 -11.82 7.26
N ALA A 17 -11.04 -10.96 8.03
CA ALA A 17 -11.71 -11.35 9.27
C ALA A 17 -12.88 -12.31 9.02
N SER A 18 -13.53 -12.19 7.86
CA SER A 18 -14.61 -13.06 7.42
C SER A 18 -14.11 -14.39 6.83
N GLY A 19 -12.79 -14.59 6.72
CA GLY A 19 -12.19 -15.80 6.16
C GLY A 19 -12.35 -15.96 4.66
N THR A 20 -12.74 -14.89 3.95
CA THR A 20 -12.85 -14.90 2.49
C THR A 20 -11.72 -14.09 1.88
N THR A 21 -11.14 -14.61 0.80
CA THR A 21 -10.11 -13.91 0.06
C THR A 21 -10.67 -13.11 -1.12
N ARG A 22 -12.00 -13.08 -1.27
CA ARG A 22 -12.70 -12.27 -2.25
C ARG A 22 -13.08 -10.92 -1.66
N VAL A 23 -12.67 -9.85 -2.33
CA VAL A 23 -12.99 -8.47 -1.94
C VAL A 23 -13.70 -7.80 -3.10
N SER A 24 -14.88 -7.26 -2.83
CA SER A 24 -15.62 -6.47 -3.79
C SER A 24 -15.54 -4.99 -3.41
N TYR A 25 -14.99 -4.17 -4.32
CA TYR A 25 -14.85 -2.73 -4.16
C TYR A 25 -15.05 -2.04 -5.52
N ASP A 26 -15.72 -0.88 -5.52
CA ASP A 26 -16.02 -0.09 -6.73
C ASP A 26 -16.69 -0.90 -7.86
N GLY A 27 -17.56 -1.84 -7.51
CA GLY A 27 -18.21 -2.73 -8.47
C GLY A 27 -17.27 -3.77 -9.14
N LYS A 28 -15.98 -3.77 -8.81
CA LYS A 28 -15.04 -4.83 -9.14
C LYS A 28 -14.94 -5.84 -8.00
N SER A 29 -14.85 -7.12 -8.36
CA SER A 29 -14.54 -8.18 -7.43
C SER A 29 -13.14 -8.69 -7.74
N VAL A 30 -12.26 -8.61 -6.75
CA VAL A 30 -10.90 -9.14 -6.83
C VAL A 30 -10.82 -10.35 -5.91
N ASP A 31 -10.38 -11.47 -6.47
CA ASP A 31 -10.14 -12.71 -5.77
C ASP A 31 -8.64 -12.81 -5.49
N TYR A 32 -8.26 -12.67 -4.22
CA TYR A 32 -6.89 -12.87 -3.81
C TYR A 32 -6.71 -14.37 -3.60
N GLY A 33 -5.87 -15.03 -4.39
CA GLY A 33 -5.77 -16.50 -4.36
C GLY A 33 -5.30 -17.08 -3.02
N SER A 34 -4.86 -16.25 -2.07
CA SER A 34 -4.42 -16.66 -0.74
C SER A 34 -4.52 -15.52 0.29
N ALA A 35 -4.63 -15.89 1.56
CA ALA A 35 -4.66 -14.96 2.68
C ALA A 35 -3.36 -14.13 2.80
N GLU A 36 -2.23 -14.69 2.40
CA GLU A 36 -0.93 -14.02 2.40
C GLU A 36 -0.88 -12.86 1.40
N ASP A 37 -1.43 -13.07 0.21
CA ASP A 37 -1.49 -12.09 -0.86
C ASP A 37 -2.40 -10.91 -0.46
N LEU A 38 -3.53 -11.22 0.16
CA LEU A 38 -4.44 -10.23 0.74
C LEU A 38 -3.72 -9.38 1.82
N LEU A 39 -2.96 -10.01 2.72
CA LEU A 39 -2.19 -9.33 3.76
C LEU A 39 -1.08 -8.45 3.19
N ALA A 40 -0.37 -8.93 2.16
CA ALA A 40 0.64 -8.17 1.45
C ALA A 40 0.04 -6.92 0.79
N ARG A 41 -1.17 -7.04 0.23
CA ARG A 41 -1.90 -5.92 -0.36
C ARG A 41 -2.32 -4.89 0.69
N ILE A 42 -2.89 -5.33 1.82
CA ILE A 42 -3.23 -4.46 2.96
C ILE A 42 -2.01 -3.65 3.39
N ARG A 43 -0.87 -4.31 3.63
CA ARG A 43 0.38 -3.65 4.03
C ARG A 43 0.89 -2.64 2.99
N THR A 44 0.75 -2.96 1.72
CA THR A 44 1.17 -2.06 0.62
C THR A 44 0.32 -0.79 0.60
N ILE A 45 -1.00 -0.95 0.76
CA ILE A 45 -1.94 0.19 0.83
C ILE A 45 -1.70 1.02 2.09
N GLU A 46 -1.51 0.39 3.25
CA GLU A 46 -1.13 1.09 4.50
C GLU A 46 0.13 1.93 4.32
N ARG A 47 1.16 1.37 3.67
CA ARG A 47 2.39 2.11 3.35
C ARG A 47 2.16 3.23 2.34
N ALA A 48 1.27 3.05 1.37
CA ALA A 48 0.94 4.10 0.41
C ALA A 48 0.22 5.28 1.09
N ILE A 49 -0.68 4.99 2.05
CA ILE A 49 -1.33 6.02 2.91
C ILE A 49 -0.27 6.73 3.75
N ALA A 50 0.55 5.98 4.47
CA ALA A 50 1.58 6.50 5.36
C ALA A 50 2.68 7.28 4.62
N GLY A 51 3.04 6.85 3.41
CA GLY A 51 4.02 7.51 2.56
C GLY A 51 3.47 8.75 1.85
N THR A 52 2.16 8.81 1.60
CA THR A 52 1.50 10.02 1.08
C THR A 52 1.50 11.15 2.12
N THR A 53 1.41 10.83 3.42
CA THR A 53 1.44 11.84 4.48
C THR A 53 2.84 12.29 4.89
N ASN A 54 3.91 11.60 4.45
CA ASN A 54 5.28 11.98 4.79
C ASN A 54 6.24 11.66 3.63
N PRO A 55 6.62 12.63 2.79
CA PRO A 55 7.73 12.44 1.87
C PRO A 55 9.00 12.28 2.71
N LEU A 56 9.40 11.03 2.97
CA LEU A 56 10.69 10.74 3.56
C LEU A 56 11.75 11.41 2.68
N PRO A 57 12.62 12.28 3.23
CA PRO A 57 13.70 12.85 2.44
C PRO A 57 14.54 11.68 1.94
N ILE A 58 14.76 11.67 0.63
CA ILE A 58 15.59 10.69 -0.06
C ILE A 58 17.01 10.95 0.43
N ALA A 59 17.41 10.32 1.53
CA ALA A 59 18.78 10.32 2.03
C ALA A 59 19.60 9.48 1.05
N GLY A 60 20.09 10.12 -0.02
CA GLY A 60 20.81 9.41 -1.05
C GLY A 60 21.23 10.23 -2.27
N LEU A 61 21.33 11.56 -2.17
CA LEU A 61 22.16 12.31 -3.13
C LEU A 61 23.60 12.25 -2.62
N ALA A 62 24.35 11.24 -3.05
CA ALA A 62 25.80 11.23 -2.88
C ALA A 62 26.39 12.38 -3.72
N GLY A 63 26.56 13.55 -3.09
CA GLY A 63 27.32 14.66 -3.64
C GLY A 63 28.81 14.35 -3.53
N PHE A 64 29.39 13.78 -4.57
CA PHE A 64 30.85 13.71 -4.69
C PHE A 64 31.37 15.08 -5.14
N SER A 65 31.70 15.95 -4.20
CA SER A 65 32.57 17.10 -4.48
C SER A 65 34.01 16.58 -4.52
N ARG A 66 34.52 16.22 -5.70
CA ARG A 66 35.96 16.03 -5.91
C ARG A 66 36.59 17.41 -6.03
N GLY A 67 37.09 17.93 -4.91
CA GLY A 67 38.00 19.06 -4.86
C GLY A 67 39.42 18.61 -5.19
N ASP A 68 39.97 19.23 -6.22
CA ASP A 68 41.35 19.75 -6.37
C ASP A 68 42.47 19.20 -5.45
N CYS A 69 43.47 18.58 -6.07
CA CYS A 69 44.87 18.59 -5.64
C CYS A 69 45.81 18.41 -6.85
#